data_AF-A0A377NHC1-F1
#
_entry.id   AF-A0A377NHC1-F1
#
_cell.length_a   1.000
_cell.length_b   1.000
_cell.length_c   1.000
_cell.angle_alpha   90.00
_cell.angle_beta   90.00
_cell.angle_gamma   90.00
#
_symmetry.space_group_name_H-M   'P 1'
#
loop_
_entity.id
_entity.type
_entity.pdbx_description
1 polymer ?
#
loop_
_entity_poly.entity_id
_entity_poly.type
_entity_poly.pdbx_seq_one_letter_code
_entity_poly.pdbx_strand_id
1 'polypeptide(L)'
;MVQLLCINGQWPRAQAQLKSWLALKPQAQPTVTLLEQCIAAEITRAAVFAGEAEPRLPGEGAQWVSQLQQAMVAERQGESQRAAALREAALDSAPLSPVRLYLQDDEQGQAVEWLTDGDGRLGPVCEMAVNGHYYWLPFSLISEMQFQPPASVTDLVWRHTLVRLVDGSEQVCQIPLRYPLMRRRLTP
;
A
#
# COMPACT_ATOMS: atom_id res chain seq x y z
N MET A 1 20.83 -9.09 -7.85
CA MET A 1 20.67 -7.91 -8.74
C MET A 1 19.24 -7.36 -8.70
N VAL A 2 18.20 -8.14 -9.04
CA VAL A 2 16.79 -7.69 -9.04
C VAL A 2 16.36 -7.05 -7.72
N GLN A 3 16.62 -7.69 -6.58
CA GLN A 3 16.19 -7.18 -5.26
C GLN A 3 16.74 -5.77 -4.98
N LEU A 4 18.00 -5.50 -5.33
CA LEU A 4 18.62 -4.17 -5.18
C LEU A 4 17.93 -3.13 -6.09
N LEU A 5 17.58 -3.51 -7.32
CA LEU A 5 16.84 -2.62 -8.22
C LEU A 5 15.44 -2.31 -7.66
N CYS A 6 14.79 -3.29 -7.03
CA CYS A 6 13.49 -3.09 -6.39
C CYS A 6 13.57 -2.13 -5.20
N ILE A 7 14.54 -2.31 -4.30
CA ILE A 7 14.78 -1.41 -3.16
C ILE A 7 14.98 0.02 -3.67
N ASN A 8 15.77 0.20 -4.73
CA ASN A 8 16.06 1.51 -5.31
C ASN A 8 14.94 2.08 -6.20
N GLY A 9 13.81 1.37 -6.36
CA GLY A 9 12.70 1.83 -7.19
C GLY A 9 13.00 1.88 -8.69
N GLN A 10 14.02 1.15 -9.17
CA GLN A 10 14.41 1.13 -10.59
C GLN A 10 13.52 0.15 -11.38
N TRP A 11 12.21 0.42 -11.43
CA TRP A 11 11.18 -0.50 -11.93
C TRP A 11 11.43 -1.06 -13.34
N PRO A 12 11.75 -0.23 -14.36
CA PRO A 12 11.97 -0.76 -15.71
C PRO A 12 13.17 -1.71 -15.78
N ARG A 13 14.23 -1.41 -15.00
CA ARG A 13 15.42 -2.26 -14.93
C ARG A 13 15.15 -3.53 -14.16
N ALA A 14 14.39 -3.46 -13.06
CA ALA A 14 13.97 -4.63 -12.30
C ALA A 14 13.16 -5.60 -13.18
N GLN A 15 12.17 -5.10 -13.94
CA GLN A 15 11.37 -5.90 -14.87
C GLN A 15 12.21 -6.56 -15.97
N ALA A 16 13.17 -5.84 -16.56
CA ALA A 16 14.08 -6.43 -17.54
C ALA A 16 14.90 -7.59 -16.94
N GLN A 17 15.40 -7.41 -15.70
CA GLN A 17 16.16 -8.45 -15.01
C GLN A 17 15.32 -9.65 -14.57
N LEU A 18 14.03 -9.44 -14.26
CA LEU A 18 13.09 -10.53 -13.96
C LEU A 18 12.91 -11.46 -15.17
N LYS A 19 12.77 -10.91 -16.38
CA LYS A 19 12.69 -11.69 -17.63
C LYS A 19 13.94 -12.54 -17.85
N SER A 20 15.13 -11.93 -17.68
CA SER A 20 16.40 -12.65 -17.79
C SER A 20 16.54 -13.75 -16.73
N TRP A 21 16.13 -13.48 -15.49
CA TRP A 21 16.16 -14.47 -14.42
C TRP A 21 15.26 -15.67 -14.74
N LEU A 22 14.04 -15.42 -15.20
CA LEU A 22 13.10 -16.47 -15.55
C LEU A 22 13.60 -17.34 -16.71
N ALA A 23 14.20 -16.73 -17.74
CA ALA A 23 14.79 -17.45 -18.87
C ALA A 23 15.93 -18.38 -18.44
N LEU A 24 16.72 -17.99 -17.43
CA LEU A 24 17.82 -18.80 -16.91
C LEU A 24 17.36 -19.86 -15.90
N LYS A 25 16.30 -19.58 -15.13
CA LYS A 25 15.77 -20.45 -14.08
C LYS A 25 14.24 -20.47 -14.11
N PRO A 26 13.61 -21.29 -14.97
CA PRO A 26 12.15 -21.38 -15.07
C PRO A 26 11.44 -21.71 -13.75
N GLN A 27 12.11 -22.43 -12.85
CA GLN A 27 11.59 -22.79 -11.52
C GLN A 27 11.34 -21.57 -10.62
N ALA A 28 11.92 -20.40 -10.94
CA ALA A 28 11.69 -19.15 -10.23
C ALA A 28 10.36 -18.44 -10.59
N GLN A 29 9.54 -19.02 -11.49
CA GLN A 29 8.30 -18.43 -11.97
C GLN A 29 7.40 -17.85 -10.86
N PRO A 30 7.13 -18.54 -9.73
CA PRO A 30 6.26 -17.98 -8.70
C PRO A 30 6.82 -16.69 -8.09
N THR A 31 8.11 -16.65 -7.78
CA THR A 31 8.77 -15.46 -7.23
C THR A 31 8.82 -14.34 -8.26
N VAL A 32 9.09 -14.65 -9.53
CA VAL A 32 9.10 -13.66 -10.61
C VAL A 32 7.73 -13.04 -10.77
N THR A 33 6.66 -13.83 -10.83
CA THR A 33 5.28 -13.34 -10.93
C THR A 33 4.90 -12.45 -9.75
N LEU A 34 5.24 -12.84 -8.52
CA LEU A 34 4.98 -12.02 -7.34
C LEU A 34 5.69 -10.65 -7.43
N LEU A 35 6.95 -10.63 -7.85
CA LEU A 35 7.72 -9.39 -7.99
C LEU A 35 7.19 -8.51 -9.13
N GLU A 36 6.78 -9.09 -10.25
CA GLU A 36 6.13 -8.35 -11.35
C GLU A 36 4.83 -7.68 -10.88
N GLN A 37 4.02 -8.39 -10.10
CA GLN A 37 2.80 -7.85 -9.51
C GLN A 37 3.10 -6.72 -8.52
N CYS A 38 4.09 -6.88 -7.63
CA CYS A 38 4.49 -5.81 -6.71
C CYS A 38 4.96 -4.56 -7.45
N ILE A 39 5.76 -4.73 -8.51
CA ILE A 39 6.24 -3.61 -9.33
C ILE A 39 5.08 -2.91 -10.05
N ALA A 40 4.13 -3.67 -10.60
CA ALA A 40 2.94 -3.10 -11.23
C ALA A 40 2.13 -2.25 -10.24
N ALA A 41 1.90 -2.78 -9.03
CA ALA A 41 1.21 -2.05 -7.97
C ALA A 41 1.96 -0.77 -7.55
N GLU A 42 3.29 -0.79 -7.45
CA GLU A 42 4.10 0.41 -7.14
C GLU A 42 4.02 1.49 -8.22
N ILE A 43 3.91 1.10 -9.49
CA ILE A 43 3.73 2.06 -10.59
C ILE A 43 2.36 2.75 -10.45
N THR A 44 1.29 1.98 -10.19
CA THR A 44 -0.04 2.55 -9.94
C THR A 44 -0.05 3.40 -8.69
N ARG A 45 0.55 2.92 -7.60
CA ARG A 45 0.69 3.64 -6.34
C ARG A 45 1.32 5.01 -6.52
N ALA A 46 2.42 5.11 -7.27
CA ALA A 46 3.06 6.38 -7.55
C ALA A 46 2.12 7.35 -8.31
N ALA A 47 1.33 6.85 -9.26
CA ALA A 47 0.34 7.65 -10.00
C ALA A 47 -0.83 8.09 -9.10
N VAL A 48 -1.28 7.25 -8.16
CA VAL A 48 -2.32 7.60 -7.18
C VAL A 48 -1.88 8.77 -6.32
N PHE A 49 -0.68 8.68 -5.72
CA PHE A 49 -0.14 9.75 -4.89
C PHE A 49 0.23 11.01 -5.68
N ALA A 50 0.36 10.91 -7.01
CA ALA A 50 0.52 12.07 -7.88
C ALA A 50 -0.82 12.70 -8.29
N GLY A 51 -1.97 12.11 -7.94
CA GLY A 51 -3.29 12.55 -8.39
C GLY A 51 -3.55 12.26 -9.88
N GLU A 52 -2.88 11.24 -10.43
CA GLU A 52 -2.95 10.81 -11.84
C GLU A 52 -3.75 9.51 -12.03
N ALA A 53 -3.95 8.75 -10.96
CA ALA A 53 -4.72 7.51 -10.95
C ALA A 53 -5.56 7.38 -9.66
N GLU A 54 -6.42 6.37 -9.63
CA GLU A 54 -7.22 6.00 -8.47
C GLU A 54 -6.75 4.66 -7.89
N PRO A 55 -6.69 4.52 -6.55
CA PRO A 55 -6.50 3.22 -5.93
C PRO A 55 -7.79 2.42 -6.07
N ARG A 56 -7.68 1.09 -6.02
CA ARG A 56 -8.89 0.28 -5.86
C ARG A 56 -9.38 0.39 -4.43
N LEU A 57 -10.69 0.55 -4.28
CA LEU A 57 -11.35 0.57 -2.99
C LEU A 57 -12.16 -0.72 -2.79
N PRO A 58 -12.30 -1.21 -1.54
CA PRO A 58 -13.34 -2.17 -1.24
C PRO A 58 -14.72 -1.50 -1.45
N GLY A 59 -15.77 -2.30 -1.66
CA GLY A 59 -17.10 -1.79 -1.98
C GLY A 59 -17.71 -0.92 -0.88
N GLU A 60 -18.55 -1.51 -0.04
CA GLU A 60 -19.22 -0.78 1.04
C GLU A 60 -18.24 -0.43 2.18
N GLY A 61 -18.45 0.73 2.84
CA GLY A 61 -17.68 1.15 4.01
C GLY A 61 -16.40 1.94 3.71
N ALA A 62 -16.03 2.11 2.44
CA ALA A 62 -14.86 2.90 2.02
C ALA A 62 -15.21 4.16 1.21
N GLN A 63 -16.46 4.61 1.19
CA GLN A 63 -16.86 5.76 0.38
C GLN A 63 -16.09 7.03 0.75
N TRP A 64 -15.83 7.24 2.05
CA TRP A 64 -15.07 8.39 2.55
C TRP A 64 -13.61 8.41 2.05
N VAL A 65 -13.01 7.23 1.81
CA VAL A 65 -11.63 7.09 1.32
C VAL A 65 -11.45 7.72 -0.07
N SER A 66 -12.49 7.71 -0.90
CA SER A 66 -12.43 8.35 -2.23
C SER A 66 -12.11 9.84 -2.15
N GLN A 67 -12.53 10.52 -1.08
CA GLN A 67 -12.26 11.95 -0.88
C GLN A 67 -10.76 12.23 -0.63
N LEU A 68 -10.03 11.30 -0.02
CA LEU A 68 -8.58 11.41 0.14
C LEU A 68 -7.86 11.41 -1.22
N GLN A 69 -8.31 10.57 -2.16
CA GLN A 69 -7.78 10.57 -3.52
C GLN A 69 -8.16 11.85 -4.26
N GLN A 70 -9.40 12.32 -4.12
CA GLN A 70 -9.85 13.57 -4.72
C GLN A 70 -9.05 14.77 -4.19
N ALA A 71 -8.63 14.74 -2.92
CA ALA A 71 -7.74 15.75 -2.38
C ALA A 71 -6.38 15.78 -3.10
N MET A 72 -5.80 14.62 -3.44
CA MET A 72 -4.56 14.54 -4.22
C MET A 72 -4.74 15.09 -5.64
N VAL A 73 -5.90 14.84 -6.26
CA VAL A 73 -6.25 15.43 -7.57
C VAL A 73 -6.35 16.96 -7.48
N ALA A 74 -7.01 17.48 -6.44
CA ALA A 74 -7.11 18.91 -6.20
C ALA A 74 -5.74 19.57 -5.95
N GLU A 75 -4.83 18.92 -5.20
CA GLU A 75 -3.45 19.39 -5.04
C GLU A 75 -2.72 19.49 -6.37
N ARG A 76 -2.85 18.47 -7.23
CA ARG A 76 -2.25 18.47 -8.57
C ARG A 76 -2.74 19.64 -9.42
N GLN A 77 -3.99 20.06 -9.24
CA GLN A 77 -4.62 21.19 -9.92
C GLN A 77 -4.27 22.56 -9.29
N GLY A 78 -3.55 22.58 -8.17
CA GLY A 78 -3.23 23.80 -7.42
C GLY A 78 -4.36 24.31 -6.52
N GLU A 79 -5.41 23.51 -6.32
CA GLU A 79 -6.59 23.85 -5.52
C GLU A 79 -6.37 23.52 -4.02
N SER A 80 -5.34 24.09 -3.40
CA SER A 80 -4.88 23.70 -2.06
C SER A 80 -5.96 23.77 -0.97
N GLN A 81 -6.84 24.79 -1.01
CA GLN A 81 -7.94 24.92 -0.04
C GLN A 81 -8.96 23.80 -0.17
N ARG A 82 -9.32 23.45 -1.42
CA ARG A 82 -10.24 22.34 -1.69
C ARG A 82 -9.63 21.02 -1.26
N ALA A 83 -8.34 20.82 -1.54
CA ALA A 83 -7.63 19.62 -1.11
C ALA A 83 -7.63 19.46 0.42
N ALA A 84 -7.39 20.53 1.16
CA ALA A 84 -7.46 20.51 2.62
C ALA A 84 -8.87 20.15 3.12
N ALA A 85 -9.91 20.81 2.59
CA ALA A 85 -11.30 20.55 2.98
C ALA A 85 -11.74 19.11 2.67
N LEU A 86 -11.31 18.54 1.53
CA LEU A 86 -11.59 17.15 1.17
C LEU A 86 -10.94 16.16 2.15
N ARG A 87 -9.71 16.42 2.60
CA ARG A 87 -9.06 15.56 3.61
C ARG A 87 -9.74 15.65 4.96
N GLU A 88 -10.04 16.87 5.40
CA GLU A 88 -10.74 17.09 6.67
C GLU A 88 -12.08 16.36 6.69
N ALA A 89 -12.91 16.54 5.67
CA ALA A 89 -14.19 15.84 5.55
C ALA A 89 -14.05 14.30 5.51
N ALA A 90 -13.01 13.80 4.83
CA ALA A 90 -12.74 12.36 4.76
C ALA A 90 -12.39 11.80 6.14
N LEU A 91 -11.50 12.47 6.87
CA LEU A 91 -11.03 12.03 8.18
C LEU A 91 -12.11 12.18 9.26
N ASP A 92 -12.93 13.24 9.20
CA ASP A 92 -14.09 13.40 10.08
C ASP A 92 -15.15 12.30 9.87
N SER A 93 -15.25 11.79 8.65
CA SER A 93 -16.15 10.68 8.30
C SER A 93 -15.55 9.30 8.57
N ALA A 94 -14.26 9.22 8.94
CA ALA A 94 -13.58 7.95 9.15
C ALA A 94 -14.10 7.27 10.43
N PRO A 95 -14.49 5.98 10.40
CA PRO A 95 -14.94 5.28 11.58
C PRO A 95 -13.80 5.11 12.59
N LEU A 96 -14.08 5.30 13.88
CA LEU A 96 -13.18 4.85 14.93
C LEU A 96 -13.09 3.32 14.90
N SER A 97 -11.86 2.81 14.91
CA SER A 97 -11.57 1.38 14.87
C SER A 97 -10.61 1.04 15.99
N PRO A 98 -11.12 0.63 17.17
CA PRO A 98 -10.28 0.11 18.24
C PRO A 98 -9.55 -1.14 17.75
N VAL A 99 -8.25 -1.22 18.04
CA VAL A 99 -7.42 -2.36 17.65
C VAL A 99 -6.59 -2.86 18.83
N ARG A 100 -6.16 -4.11 18.73
CA ARG A 100 -5.17 -4.69 19.65
C ARG A 100 -3.90 -4.99 18.86
N LEU A 101 -2.80 -4.38 19.28
CA LEU A 101 -1.49 -4.54 18.66
C LEU A 101 -0.71 -5.62 19.40
N TYR A 102 -0.21 -6.62 18.67
CA TYR A 102 0.68 -7.65 19.20
C TYR A 102 2.09 -7.39 18.68
N LEU A 103 3.06 -7.24 19.58
CA LEU A 103 4.46 -7.00 19.22
C LEU A 103 5.25 -8.30 19.35
N GLN A 104 6.45 -8.32 18.75
CA GLN A 104 7.26 -9.54 18.61
C GLN A 104 7.64 -10.22 19.95
N ASP A 105 7.50 -9.50 21.07
CA ASP A 105 7.74 -9.97 22.44
C ASP A 105 6.57 -9.65 23.40
N ASP A 106 5.39 -9.31 22.89
CA ASP A 106 4.20 -8.98 23.69
C ASP A 106 2.97 -9.75 23.19
N GLU A 107 2.74 -10.91 23.80
CA GLU A 107 1.57 -11.76 23.55
C GLU A 107 0.29 -11.24 24.22
N GLN A 108 0.39 -10.34 25.20
CA GLN A 108 -0.80 -9.79 25.88
C GLN A 108 -1.52 -8.80 24.97
N GLY A 109 -0.72 -8.09 24.17
CA GLY A 109 -1.18 -7.14 23.17
C GLY A 109 -1.72 -5.85 23.80
N GLN A 110 -1.41 -4.73 23.17
CA GLN A 110 -1.82 -3.42 23.63
C GLN A 110 -3.11 -2.99 22.93
N ALA A 111 -4.15 -2.69 23.70
CA ALA A 111 -5.38 -2.09 23.17
C ALA A 111 -5.15 -0.60 22.90
N VAL A 112 -5.59 -0.14 21.73
CA VAL A 112 -5.60 1.27 21.34
C VAL A 112 -6.95 1.62 20.72
N GLU A 113 -7.42 2.84 20.93
CA GLU A 113 -8.77 3.26 20.51
C GLU A 113 -8.86 3.53 19.00
N TRP A 114 -7.73 3.81 18.36
CA TRP A 114 -7.64 4.11 16.94
C TRP A 114 -6.26 3.74 16.39
N LEU A 115 -6.20 3.54 15.07
CA LEU A 115 -4.97 3.32 14.31
C LEU A 115 -5.02 4.20 13.06
N THR A 116 -3.95 4.93 12.79
CA THR A 116 -3.78 5.74 11.57
C THR A 116 -2.38 5.59 11.03
N ASP A 117 -2.24 5.74 9.72
CA ASP A 117 -0.94 5.93 9.09
C ASP A 117 -0.37 7.31 9.46
N GLY A 118 0.96 7.41 9.54
CA GLY A 118 1.65 8.67 9.85
C GLY A 118 1.67 9.65 8.68
N ASP A 119 1.36 9.19 7.47
CA ASP A 119 1.14 10.03 6.29
C ASP A 119 -0.29 10.58 6.29
N GLY A 120 -0.42 11.90 6.50
CA GLY A 120 -1.70 12.61 6.50
C GLY A 120 -2.47 12.56 5.16
N ARG A 121 -1.86 12.02 4.10
CA ARG A 121 -2.55 11.73 2.83
C ARG A 121 -3.42 10.47 2.89
N LEU A 122 -3.16 9.56 3.83
CA LEU A 122 -3.85 8.28 3.97
C LEU A 122 -4.79 8.25 5.18
N GLY A 123 -4.32 8.70 6.35
CA GLY A 123 -5.09 8.55 7.58
C GLY A 123 -5.30 7.08 7.97
N PRO A 124 -6.50 6.65 8.42
CA PRO A 124 -6.76 5.28 8.87
C PRO A 124 -7.01 4.31 7.71
N VAL A 125 -6.10 4.30 6.74
CA VAL A 125 -6.14 3.47 5.53
C VAL A 125 -4.86 2.64 5.42
N CYS A 126 -5.02 1.34 5.17
CA CYS A 126 -3.95 0.42 4.84
C CYS A 126 -3.75 0.36 3.32
N GLU A 127 -2.50 0.53 2.87
CA GLU A 127 -2.10 0.24 1.50
C GLU A 127 -1.89 -1.26 1.28
N MET A 128 -2.40 -1.81 0.16
CA MET A 128 -2.20 -3.22 -0.19
C MET A 128 -1.94 -3.41 -1.68
N ALA A 129 -1.08 -4.36 -2.02
CA ALA A 129 -0.91 -4.88 -3.38
C ALA A 129 -1.41 -6.32 -3.47
N VAL A 130 -2.37 -6.55 -4.37
CA VAL A 130 -3.03 -7.83 -4.60
C VAL A 130 -3.12 -8.09 -6.09
N ASN A 131 -2.55 -9.20 -6.56
CA ASN A 131 -2.59 -9.62 -7.97
C ASN A 131 -2.17 -8.52 -8.97
N GLY A 132 -1.19 -7.70 -8.59
CA GLY A 132 -0.69 -6.60 -9.43
C GLY A 132 -1.50 -5.31 -9.36
N HIS A 133 -2.54 -5.26 -8.53
CA HIS A 133 -3.37 -4.10 -8.31
C HIS A 133 -3.09 -3.45 -6.96
N TYR A 134 -3.20 -2.14 -6.92
CA TYR A 134 -2.98 -1.32 -5.73
C TYR A 134 -4.31 -0.91 -5.10
N TYR A 135 -4.45 -1.14 -3.80
CA TYR A 135 -5.66 -0.96 -3.01
C TYR A 135 -5.44 -0.02 -1.83
N TRP A 136 -6.50 0.69 -1.47
CA TRP A 136 -6.66 1.37 -0.19
C TRP A 136 -7.80 0.73 0.58
N LEU A 137 -7.47 0.19 1.75
CA LEU A 137 -8.40 -0.52 2.63
C LEU A 137 -8.50 0.21 3.97
N PRO A 138 -9.67 0.75 4.36
CA PRO A 138 -9.88 1.25 5.72
C PRO A 138 -9.49 0.24 6.79
N PHE A 139 -8.81 0.66 7.86
CA PHE A 139 -8.54 -0.23 9.00
C PHE A 139 -9.82 -0.74 9.65
N SER A 140 -10.91 0.03 9.59
CA SER A 140 -12.24 -0.38 10.11
C SER A 140 -12.87 -1.58 9.40
N LEU A 141 -12.38 -1.93 8.21
CA LEU A 141 -12.84 -3.12 7.47
C LEU A 141 -11.95 -4.35 7.72
N ILE A 142 -10.88 -4.20 8.51
CA ILE A 142 -9.92 -5.25 8.81
C ILE A 142 -10.22 -5.81 10.20
N SER A 143 -10.41 -7.13 10.27
CA SER A 143 -10.52 -7.85 11.54
C SER A 143 -9.15 -8.29 12.06
N GLU A 144 -8.22 -8.66 11.16
CA GLU A 144 -6.89 -9.16 11.53
C GLU A 144 -5.89 -8.94 10.40
N MET A 145 -4.64 -8.65 10.78
CA MET A 145 -3.49 -8.64 9.87
C MET A 145 -2.37 -9.50 10.45
N GLN A 146 -1.96 -10.53 9.73
CA GLN A 146 -0.86 -11.41 10.13
C GLN A 146 0.34 -11.20 9.19
N PHE A 147 1.34 -10.50 9.69
CA PHE A 147 2.58 -10.21 8.95
C PHE A 147 3.53 -11.41 9.02
N GLN A 148 3.98 -11.89 7.87
CA GLN A 148 4.95 -12.99 7.84
C GLN A 148 6.38 -12.47 8.10
N PRO A 149 7.21 -13.24 8.83
CA PRO A 149 8.62 -12.92 9.02
C PRO A 149 9.34 -12.69 7.68
N PRO A 150 10.31 -11.77 7.60
CA PRO A 150 11.03 -11.54 6.35
C PRO A 150 11.85 -12.76 5.97
N ALA A 151 11.55 -13.32 4.80
CA ALA A 151 12.31 -14.39 4.17
C ALA A 151 13.30 -13.85 3.13
N SER A 152 13.08 -12.63 2.64
CA SER A 152 13.89 -12.00 1.60
C SER A 152 14.05 -10.50 1.79
N VAL A 153 15.06 -9.92 1.13
CA VAL A 153 15.30 -8.47 1.15
C VAL A 153 14.13 -7.69 0.56
N THR A 154 13.40 -8.26 -0.41
CA THR A 154 12.21 -7.62 -0.97
C THR A 154 11.06 -7.52 0.03
N ASP A 155 11.06 -8.32 1.09
CA ASP A 155 10.05 -8.25 2.15
C ASP A 155 10.20 -7.01 3.04
N LEU A 156 11.36 -6.34 2.96
CA LEU A 156 11.60 -5.03 3.55
C LEU A 156 10.97 -3.89 2.72
N VAL A 157 10.57 -4.19 1.48
CA VAL A 157 9.85 -3.25 0.60
C VAL A 157 8.37 -3.59 0.61
N TRP A 158 8.03 -4.87 0.51
CA TRP A 158 6.68 -5.40 0.40
C TRP A 158 6.47 -6.55 1.37
N ARG A 159 5.77 -6.30 2.47
CA ARG A 159 5.53 -7.30 3.51
C ARG A 159 4.45 -8.28 3.09
N HIS A 160 4.79 -9.56 3.01
CA HIS A 160 3.80 -10.62 2.86
C HIS A 160 2.89 -10.69 4.08
N THR A 161 1.59 -10.53 3.86
CA THR A 161 0.60 -10.37 4.93
C THR A 161 -0.67 -11.12 4.57
N LEU A 162 -1.25 -11.85 5.53
CA LEU A 162 -2.62 -12.33 5.45
C LEU A 162 -3.52 -11.29 6.10
N VAL A 163 -4.50 -10.77 5.36
CA VAL A 163 -5.50 -9.84 5.88
C VAL A 163 -6.85 -10.52 5.90
N ARG A 164 -7.52 -10.49 7.05
CA ARG A 164 -8.90 -10.96 7.22
C ARG A 164 -9.82 -9.76 7.36
N LEU A 165 -10.85 -9.66 6.54
CA LEU A 165 -11.84 -8.59 6.60
C LEU A 165 -12.95 -8.91 7.62
N VAL A 166 -13.67 -7.88 8.03
CA VAL A 166 -14.81 -8.00 8.97
C VAL A 166 -15.97 -8.86 8.42
N ASP A 167 -16.08 -8.99 7.10
CA ASP A 167 -17.05 -9.88 6.44
C ASP A 167 -16.63 -11.36 6.42
N GLY A 168 -15.44 -11.67 6.96
CA GLY A 168 -14.87 -13.00 7.03
C GLY A 168 -14.01 -13.39 5.83
N SER A 169 -13.96 -12.57 4.77
CA SER A 169 -13.08 -12.83 3.63
C SER A 169 -11.61 -12.70 4.01
N GLU A 170 -10.76 -13.47 3.32
CA GLU A 170 -9.32 -13.48 3.53
C GLU A 170 -8.60 -13.15 2.24
N GLN A 171 -7.53 -12.37 2.36
CA GLN A 171 -6.69 -12.00 1.24
C GLN A 171 -5.21 -12.06 1.64
N VAL A 172 -4.44 -12.86 0.92
CA VAL A 172 -2.97 -12.79 0.96
C VAL A 172 -2.52 -11.64 0.07
N CYS A 173 -1.73 -10.73 0.63
CA CYS A 173 -1.31 -9.51 -0.05
C CYS A 173 0.13 -9.13 0.27
N GLN A 174 0.58 -8.05 -0.38
CA GLN A 174 1.86 -7.41 -0.15
C GLN A 174 1.61 -5.99 0.35
N ILE A 175 2.11 -5.64 1.54
CA ILE A 175 1.95 -4.29 2.13
C ILE A 175 3.23 -3.50 1.90
N PRO A 176 3.17 -2.32 1.25
CA PRO A 176 4.34 -1.45 1.13
C PRO A 176 4.82 -1.00 2.51
N LEU A 177 6.09 -1.25 2.85
CA LEU A 177 6.69 -0.87 4.15
C LEU A 177 7.44 0.47 4.14
N ARG A 178 7.24 1.25 3.09
CA ARG A 178 7.90 2.53 2.88
C ARG A 178 6.94 3.49 2.23
N TYR A 179 7.03 4.76 2.60
CA TYR A 179 6.28 5.79 1.91
C TYR A 179 6.66 5.88 0.42
N PRO A 180 5.73 6.38 -0.43
CA PRO A 180 5.97 6.47 -1.85
C PRO A 180 7.26 7.23 -2.16
N LEU A 181 8.08 6.67 -3.03
CA LEU A 181 9.27 7.36 -3.52
C LEU A 181 8.83 8.57 -4.33
N MET A 182 8.90 9.76 -3.74
CA MET A 182 8.64 11.00 -4.47
C MET A 182 9.64 11.09 -5.62
N ARG A 183 9.16 11.24 -6.86
CA ARG A 183 10.03 11.60 -7.98
C ARG A 183 10.66 12.94 -7.63
N ARG A 184 11.96 12.93 -7.31
CA ARG A 184 12.76 14.14 -7.22
C ARG A 184 12.62 14.83 -8.58
N ARG A 185 11.94 15.98 -8.63
CA ARG A 185 12.04 16.86 -9.78
C ARG A 185 13.50 17.25 -9.84
N LEU A 186 14.26 16.65 -10.75
CA LEU A 186 15.51 17.23 -11.20
C LEU A 186 15.09 18.50 -11.93
N THR A 187 15.05 19.62 -11.22
CA THR A 187 15.09 20.92 -11.89
C THR A 187 16.39 20.97 -12.69
N PRO A 188 16.35 21.27 -14.00
CA PRO A 188 17.55 21.50 -14.79
C PRO A 188 18.35 22.69 -14.24
#